data_AF-A0ABC8RLY3-F1
#
_entry.id   AF-A0ABC8RLY3-F1
#
_cell.length_a   1.000
_cell.length_b   1.000
_cell.length_c   1.000
_cell.angle_alpha   90.00
_cell.angle_beta   90.00
_cell.angle_gamma   90.00
#
_symmetry.space_group_name_H-M   'P 1'
#
loop_
_entity.id
_entity.type
_entity.pdbx_description
1 polymer ?
#
loop_
_entity_poly.entity_id
_entity_poly.type
_entity_poly.pdbx_seq_one_letter_code
_entity_poly.pdbx_strand_id
1 'polypeptide(L)'
;MTAAGIQPDNFAFPVVAKAITGLQDLNAGKQIHGSVIKLGIPQKDQVSWNSMINALFRFEEWELALEGFRAMQLERIEPSSFTLVSVALACSNLNKRDGLNLGKQVHGYSLRVGDNKTFTNNALMAMYAKLGRVYDSKAIFELFANRDMVSWNTIISSFSQNDQFYGALTFFQLMVFEGNKPDGVTMASVLPACSHLELLDIGKEIHAYALRNDDLIGNSFVGSALVDMYCNC
;
A
#
# COMPACT_ATOMS: atom_id res chain seq x y z
N MET A 1 16.13 27.83 -2.23
CA MET A 1 17.17 27.35 -1.29
C MET A 1 18.55 27.48 -1.95
N THR A 2 18.84 26.74 -3.01
CA THR A 2 20.11 26.86 -3.78
C THR A 2 20.28 28.20 -4.50
N ALA A 3 19.24 28.75 -5.14
CA ALA A 3 19.30 30.08 -5.79
C ALA A 3 19.46 31.25 -4.79
N ALA A 4 19.21 31.01 -3.50
CA ALA A 4 19.35 32.01 -2.43
C ALA A 4 20.62 31.80 -1.58
N GLY A 5 21.47 30.83 -1.92
CA GLY A 5 22.68 30.49 -1.15
C GLY A 5 22.41 29.87 0.22
N ILE A 6 21.16 29.50 0.53
CA ILE A 6 20.76 28.90 1.81
C ILE A 6 20.90 27.39 1.69
N GLN A 7 21.84 26.81 2.44
CA GLN A 7 21.98 25.36 2.54
C GLN A 7 20.74 24.75 3.20
N PRO A 8 20.19 23.65 2.68
CA PRO A 8 19.13 22.92 3.36
C PRO A 8 19.61 22.43 4.73
N ASP A 9 18.85 22.75 5.77
CA ASP A 9 18.99 22.19 7.11
C ASP A 9 17.82 21.24 7.43
N ASN A 10 17.89 20.56 8.57
CA ASN A 10 16.92 19.54 9.00
C ASN A 10 15.49 20.07 9.19
N PHE A 11 15.32 21.39 9.26
CA PHE A 11 14.02 22.02 9.51
C PHE A 11 13.40 22.52 8.21
N ALA A 12 14.18 23.18 7.37
CA ALA A 12 13.72 23.73 6.09
C ALA A 12 13.48 22.62 5.06
N PHE A 13 14.30 21.57 5.07
CA PHE A 13 14.21 20.53 4.06
C PHE A 13 12.90 19.71 4.09
N PRO A 14 12.46 19.14 5.23
CA PRO A 14 11.17 18.44 5.31
C PRO A 14 9.99 19.32 4.91
N VAL A 15 10.03 20.60 5.31
CA VAL A 15 8.98 21.59 5.00
C VAL A 15 8.92 21.86 3.50
N VAL A 16 10.08 22.01 2.85
CA VAL A 16 10.16 22.24 1.41
C VAL A 16 9.79 20.99 0.62
N ALA A 17 10.20 19.79 1.05
CA ALA A 17 9.76 18.54 0.44
C ALA A 17 8.23 18.36 0.54
N LYS A 18 7.65 18.72 1.69
CA LYS A 18 6.19 18.71 1.92
C LYS A 18 5.46 19.78 1.09
N ALA A 19 6.05 20.96 0.93
CA ALA A 19 5.50 22.03 0.10
C ALA A 19 5.51 21.64 -1.39
N ILE A 20 6.61 21.06 -1.88
CA ILE A 20 6.73 20.60 -3.28
C ILE A 20 5.76 19.47 -3.59
N THR A 21 5.57 18.55 -2.65
CA THR A 21 4.52 17.52 -2.80
C THR A 21 3.11 18.10 -2.82
N GLY A 22 2.86 19.19 -2.09
CA GLY A 22 1.61 19.94 -2.18
C GLY A 22 1.44 20.69 -3.51
N LEU A 23 2.54 21.20 -4.07
CA LEU A 23 2.57 21.98 -5.32
C LEU A 23 2.65 21.12 -6.59
N GLN A 24 2.85 19.80 -6.47
CA GLN A 24 3.05 18.86 -7.58
C GLN A 24 4.20 19.23 -8.54
N ASP A 25 5.24 19.92 -8.04
CA ASP A 25 6.40 20.33 -8.84
C ASP A 25 7.51 19.26 -8.83
N LEU A 26 7.46 18.35 -9.80
CA LEU A 26 8.43 17.25 -9.96
C LEU A 26 9.86 17.73 -10.23
N ASN A 27 10.02 18.82 -10.98
CA ASN A 27 11.34 19.33 -11.34
C ASN A 27 12.06 19.89 -10.12
N ALA A 28 11.33 20.62 -9.27
CA ALA A 28 11.84 21.06 -7.96
C ALA A 28 12.18 19.86 -7.06
N GLY A 29 11.34 18.81 -7.05
CA GLY A 29 11.59 17.58 -6.32
C GLY A 29 12.90 16.88 -6.74
N LYS A 30 13.13 16.72 -8.04
CA LYS A 30 14.37 16.12 -8.60
C LYS A 30 15.61 16.97 -8.33
N GLN A 31 15.51 18.28 -8.46
CA GLN A 31 16.63 19.18 -8.15
C GLN A 31 17.03 19.11 -6.67
N ILE A 32 16.05 19.01 -5.78
CA ILE A 32 16.29 18.86 -4.35
C ILE A 32 16.89 17.49 -4.06
N HIS A 33 16.36 16.40 -4.61
CA HIS A 33 16.94 15.06 -4.47
C HIS A 33 18.41 15.00 -4.95
N GLY A 34 18.67 15.52 -6.15
CA GLY A 34 20.03 15.61 -6.70
C GLY A 34 20.96 16.48 -5.85
N SER A 35 20.44 17.55 -5.26
CA SER A 35 21.20 18.40 -4.32
C SER A 35 21.50 17.68 -3.00
N VAL A 36 20.57 16.88 -2.47
CA VAL A 36 20.77 16.11 -1.23
C VAL A 36 21.80 14.99 -1.41
N ILE A 37 21.72 14.27 -2.52
CA ILE A 37 22.68 13.21 -2.84
C ILE A 37 24.06 13.81 -3.18
N LYS A 38 24.12 14.87 -4.00
CA LYS A 38 25.41 15.46 -4.43
C LYS A 38 26.09 16.35 -3.40
N LEU A 39 25.34 17.14 -2.64
CA LEU A 39 25.92 18.16 -1.74
C LEU A 39 26.00 17.70 -0.29
N GLY A 40 25.21 16.70 0.11
CA GLY A 40 25.10 16.25 1.49
C GLY A 40 24.41 17.30 2.38
N ILE A 41 23.31 16.91 3.04
CA ILE A 41 22.76 17.74 4.12
C ILE A 41 23.66 17.56 5.36
N PRO A 42 24.10 18.65 6.04
CA PRO A 42 25.07 18.57 7.14
C PRO A 42 24.64 17.74 8.35
N GLN A 43 23.34 17.63 8.60
CA GLN A 43 22.76 16.65 9.51
C GLN A 43 21.57 16.01 8.80
N LYS A 44 21.54 14.68 8.71
CA LYS A 44 20.40 13.96 8.13
C LYS A 44 19.76 13.22 9.28
N ASP A 45 18.56 13.65 9.67
CA ASP A 45 17.75 12.95 10.65
C ASP A 45 16.67 12.11 9.96
N GLN A 46 15.99 11.28 10.75
CA GLN A 46 14.93 10.40 10.27
C GLN A 46 13.80 11.16 9.56
N VAL A 47 13.47 12.37 10.03
CA VAL A 47 12.37 13.21 9.50
C VAL A 47 12.67 13.70 8.09
N SER A 48 13.92 14.11 7.84
CA SER A 48 14.40 14.57 6.54
C SER A 48 14.34 13.47 5.48
N TRP A 49 14.86 12.27 5.80
CA TRP A 49 14.80 11.11 4.90
C TRP A 49 13.37 10.66 4.62
N ASN A 50 12.51 10.59 5.64
CA ASN A 50 11.11 10.20 5.48
C ASN A 50 10.35 11.14 4.54
N SER A 51 10.56 12.45 4.70
CA SER A 51 9.89 13.46 3.86
C SER A 51 10.34 13.37 2.41
N MET A 52 11.63 13.11 2.16
CA MET A 52 12.14 12.95 0.80
C MET A 52 11.65 11.67 0.13
N ILE A 53 11.73 10.53 0.82
CA ILE A 53 11.27 9.24 0.28
C ILE A 53 9.76 9.31 -0.04
N ASN A 54 8.96 9.93 0.84
CA ASN A 54 7.54 10.17 0.59
C ASN A 54 7.28 11.14 -0.57
N ALA A 55 8.15 12.13 -0.77
CA ALA A 55 8.01 13.07 -1.88
C ALA A 55 8.31 12.42 -3.23
N LEU A 56 9.43 11.71 -3.34
CA LEU A 56 9.80 10.96 -4.55
C LEU A 56 8.76 9.89 -4.88
N PHE A 57 8.18 9.28 -3.85
CA PHE A 57 7.05 8.37 -3.96
C PHE A 57 5.83 9.01 -4.63
N ARG A 58 5.41 10.22 -4.21
CA ARG A 58 4.23 10.91 -4.79
C ARG A 58 4.41 11.28 -6.26
N PHE A 59 5.65 11.31 -6.73
CA PHE A 59 5.98 11.63 -8.12
C PHE A 59 6.28 10.39 -8.97
N GLU A 60 6.02 9.19 -8.45
CA GLU A 60 6.25 7.91 -9.14
C GLU A 60 7.72 7.63 -9.49
N GLU A 61 8.67 8.33 -8.86
CA GLU A 61 10.11 8.14 -9.04
C GLU A 61 10.62 7.03 -8.11
N TRP A 62 10.12 5.81 -8.32
CA TRP A 62 10.34 4.65 -7.44
C TRP A 62 11.81 4.31 -7.24
N GLU A 63 12.63 4.46 -8.30
CA GLU A 63 14.07 4.19 -8.25
C GLU A 63 14.80 5.17 -7.32
N LEU A 64 14.49 6.47 -7.39
CA LEU A 64 15.09 7.50 -6.54
C LEU A 64 14.68 7.34 -5.07
N ALA A 65 13.42 6.93 -4.81
CA ALA A 65 12.96 6.60 -3.46
C ALA A 65 13.76 5.43 -2.85
N LEU A 66 14.11 4.43 -3.67
CA LEU A 66 14.91 3.28 -3.27
C LEU A 66 16.38 3.63 -3.06
N GLU A 67 16.95 4.50 -3.89
CA GLU A 67 18.28 5.07 -3.66
C GLU A 67 18.32 5.82 -2.33
N GLY A 68 17.27 6.60 -2.04
CA GLY A 68 17.16 7.30 -0.77
C GLY A 68 17.08 6.35 0.43
N PHE A 69 16.33 5.25 0.32
CA PHE A 69 16.27 4.22 1.36
C PHE A 69 17.62 3.55 1.59
N ARG A 70 18.35 3.20 0.52
CA ARG A 70 19.69 2.60 0.63
C ARG A 70 20.69 3.57 1.28
N ALA A 71 20.65 4.84 0.89
CA ALA A 71 21.50 5.87 1.48
C ALA A 71 21.20 6.07 2.98
N MET A 72 19.92 6.12 3.37
CA MET A 72 19.49 6.17 4.77
C MET A 72 20.07 5.02 5.60
N GLN A 73 20.04 3.80 5.05
CA GLN A 73 20.62 2.61 5.70
C GLN A 73 22.15 2.66 5.80
N LEU A 74 22.84 3.13 4.74
CA LEU A 74 24.31 3.29 4.74
C LEU A 74 24.78 4.30 5.80
N GLU A 75 23.98 5.33 6.03
CA GLU A 75 24.20 6.34 7.08
C GLU A 75 23.78 5.86 8.48
N ARG A 76 23.31 4.61 8.61
CA ARG A 76 22.84 4.00 9.87
C ARG A 76 21.67 4.75 10.51
N ILE A 77 20.86 5.43 9.71
CA ILE A 77 19.63 6.07 10.15
C ILE A 77 18.52 5.04 10.03
N GLU A 78 17.76 4.79 11.09
CA GLU A 78 16.73 3.75 11.10
C GLU A 78 15.48 4.17 10.32
N PRO A 79 15.08 3.45 9.25
CA PRO A 79 13.77 3.58 8.64
C PRO A 79 12.63 3.54 9.66
N SER A 80 11.71 4.49 9.53
CA SER A 80 10.45 4.44 10.27
C SER A 80 9.44 3.50 9.59
N SER A 81 8.35 3.16 10.28
CA SER A 81 7.25 2.39 9.70
C SER A 81 6.66 3.06 8.45
N PHE A 82 6.58 4.39 8.43
CA PHE A 82 6.14 5.15 7.25
C PHE A 82 7.10 4.97 6.07
N THR A 83 8.41 4.93 6.34
CA THR A 83 9.43 4.63 5.33
C THR A 83 9.20 3.24 4.75
N LEU A 84 8.95 2.24 5.59
CA LEU A 84 8.73 0.86 5.16
C LEU A 84 7.47 0.73 4.29
N VAL A 85 6.38 1.42 4.65
CA VAL A 85 5.15 1.49 3.84
C VAL A 85 5.46 2.06 2.46
N SER A 86 6.12 3.22 2.40
CA SER A 86 6.40 3.90 1.13
C SER A 86 7.32 3.07 0.23
N VAL A 87 8.31 2.38 0.81
CA VAL A 87 9.20 1.50 0.05
C VAL A 87 8.48 0.22 -0.41
N ALA A 88 7.63 -0.38 0.42
CA ALA A 88 6.81 -1.54 0.02
C ALA A 88 5.88 -1.18 -1.16
N LEU A 89 5.25 -0.01 -1.10
CA LEU A 89 4.40 0.49 -2.18
C LEU A 89 5.20 0.77 -3.46
N ALA A 90 6.40 1.35 -3.36
CA ALA A 90 7.31 1.51 -4.50
C ALA A 90 7.68 0.15 -5.12
N CYS A 91 8.03 -0.85 -4.30
CA CYS A 91 8.33 -2.21 -4.76
C CYS A 91 7.16 -2.82 -5.54
N SER A 92 5.92 -2.52 -5.15
CA SER A 92 4.71 -3.03 -5.81
C SER A 92 4.49 -2.48 -7.23
N ASN A 93 5.14 -1.37 -7.58
CA ASN A 93 5.06 -0.72 -8.89
C ASN A 93 6.26 -1.04 -9.80
N LEU A 94 7.26 -1.76 -9.30
CA LEU A 94 8.37 -2.25 -10.11
C LEU A 94 7.96 -3.49 -10.91
N ASN A 95 8.81 -3.87 -11.86
CA ASN A 95 8.69 -5.19 -12.48
C ASN A 95 8.77 -6.28 -11.40
N LYS A 96 8.10 -7.42 -11.66
CA LYS A 96 7.93 -8.50 -10.68
C LYS A 96 9.24 -8.98 -10.04
N ARG A 97 10.33 -9.06 -10.81
CA ARG A 97 11.63 -9.54 -10.31
C ARG A 97 12.22 -8.55 -9.30
N ASP A 98 12.34 -7.28 -9.67
CA ASP A 98 12.99 -6.27 -8.83
C ASP A 98 12.12 -5.88 -7.64
N GLY A 99 10.81 -5.75 -7.87
CA GLY A 99 9.83 -5.52 -6.80
C GLY A 99 9.89 -6.59 -5.71
N LEU A 100 9.97 -7.88 -6.08
CA LEU A 100 10.08 -8.95 -5.10
C LEU A 100 11.43 -8.99 -4.40
N ASN A 101 12.53 -8.74 -5.13
CA ASN A 101 13.87 -8.71 -4.55
C ASN A 101 14.00 -7.63 -3.47
N LEU A 102 13.46 -6.44 -3.73
CA LEU A 102 13.50 -5.32 -2.80
C LEU A 102 12.43 -5.45 -1.72
N GLY A 103 11.21 -5.83 -2.08
CA GLY A 103 10.11 -6.05 -1.14
C GLY A 103 10.45 -7.08 -0.05
N LYS A 104 11.20 -8.13 -0.41
CA LYS A 104 11.74 -9.11 0.57
C LYS A 104 12.78 -8.51 1.51
N GLN A 105 13.65 -7.61 1.02
CA GLN A 105 14.61 -6.92 1.88
C GLN A 105 13.91 -6.00 2.88
N VAL A 106 12.89 -5.26 2.44
CA VAL A 106 12.06 -4.40 3.28
C VAL A 106 11.29 -5.23 4.31
N HIS A 107 10.67 -6.32 3.88
CA HIS A 107 9.97 -7.24 4.78
C HIS A 107 10.93 -7.84 5.83
N GLY A 108 12.10 -8.32 5.39
CA GLY A 108 13.13 -8.85 6.29
C GLY A 108 13.65 -7.79 7.28
N TYR A 109 13.82 -6.54 6.83
CA TYR A 109 14.15 -5.43 7.72
C TYR A 109 13.05 -5.20 8.77
N SER A 110 11.78 -5.15 8.36
CA SER A 110 10.60 -5.00 9.23
C SER A 110 10.61 -6.03 10.36
N LEU A 111 10.83 -7.30 10.00
CA LEU A 111 10.91 -8.42 10.96
C LEU A 111 12.10 -8.26 11.91
N ARG A 112 13.28 -7.91 11.38
CA ARG A 112 14.52 -7.75 12.16
C ARG A 112 14.41 -6.65 13.22
N VAL A 113 13.73 -5.54 12.91
CA VAL A 113 13.56 -4.41 13.85
C VAL A 113 12.28 -4.51 14.68
N GLY A 114 11.49 -5.58 14.50
CA GLY A 114 10.22 -5.76 15.21
C GLY A 114 9.12 -4.77 14.80
N ASP A 115 9.16 -4.25 13.57
CA ASP A 115 8.10 -3.40 13.04
C ASP A 115 6.89 -4.25 12.65
N ASN A 116 5.89 -4.27 13.53
CA ASN A 116 4.66 -5.07 13.38
C ASN A 116 3.39 -4.22 13.32
N LYS A 117 3.51 -2.93 12.95
CA LYS A 117 2.35 -2.04 12.86
C LYS A 117 1.41 -2.53 11.77
N THR A 118 0.10 -2.48 12.04
CA THR A 118 -0.96 -2.93 11.12
C THR A 118 -0.82 -2.31 9.73
N PHE A 119 -0.55 -1.01 9.64
CA PHE A 119 -0.39 -0.33 8.35
C PHE A 119 0.87 -0.78 7.58
N THR A 120 1.97 -1.13 8.27
CA THR A 120 3.17 -1.70 7.61
C THR A 120 2.84 -3.08 7.04
N ASN A 121 2.18 -3.93 7.81
CA ASN A 121 1.79 -5.26 7.37
C ASN A 121 0.79 -5.19 6.19
N ASN A 122 -0.18 -4.30 6.24
CA ASN A 122 -1.12 -4.06 5.14
C ASN A 122 -0.39 -3.64 3.85
N ALA A 123 0.62 -2.76 3.95
CA ALA A 123 1.43 -2.35 2.81
C ALA A 123 2.27 -3.51 2.23
N LEU A 124 2.87 -4.34 3.09
CA LEU A 124 3.62 -5.52 2.67
C LEU A 124 2.72 -6.57 2.01
N MET A 125 1.53 -6.82 2.58
CA MET A 125 0.52 -7.70 2.00
C MET A 125 0.12 -7.27 0.58
N ALA A 126 -0.24 -5.98 0.42
CA ALA A 126 -0.60 -5.41 -0.87
C ALA A 126 0.56 -5.52 -1.88
N MET A 127 1.80 -5.28 -1.43
CA MET A 127 2.99 -5.41 -2.25
C MET A 127 3.17 -6.83 -2.78
N TYR A 128 3.12 -7.84 -1.91
CA TYR A 128 3.26 -9.24 -2.34
C TYR A 128 2.13 -9.65 -3.30
N ALA A 129 0.90 -9.26 -3.00
CA ALA A 129 -0.25 -9.58 -3.84
C ALA A 129 -0.15 -8.95 -5.24
N LYS A 130 0.20 -7.67 -5.32
CA LYS A 130 0.36 -6.96 -6.61
C LYS A 130 1.50 -7.55 -7.47
N LEU A 131 2.51 -8.13 -6.84
CA LEU A 131 3.61 -8.84 -7.51
C LEU A 131 3.31 -10.33 -7.76
N GLY A 132 2.05 -10.75 -7.60
CA GLY A 132 1.59 -12.11 -7.90
C GLY A 132 2.03 -13.17 -6.89
N ARG A 133 2.33 -12.78 -5.65
CA ARG A 133 2.68 -13.67 -4.53
C ARG A 133 1.61 -13.61 -3.45
N VAL A 134 0.36 -13.83 -3.83
CA VAL A 134 -0.82 -13.76 -2.95
C VAL A 134 -0.71 -14.64 -1.70
N TYR A 135 -0.04 -15.79 -1.78
CA TYR A 135 0.18 -16.66 -0.62
C TYR A 135 1.21 -16.12 0.39
N ASP A 136 2.18 -15.29 -0.06
CA ASP A 136 3.05 -14.56 0.88
C ASP A 136 2.25 -13.47 1.60
N SER A 137 1.31 -12.81 0.90
CA SER A 137 0.35 -11.86 1.50
C SER A 137 -0.54 -12.55 2.55
N LYS A 138 -1.07 -13.74 2.24
CA LYS A 138 -1.80 -14.59 3.17
C LYS A 138 -0.97 -14.93 4.41
N ALA A 139 0.28 -15.35 4.25
CA ALA A 139 1.14 -15.69 5.38
C ALA A 139 1.32 -14.51 6.33
N ILE A 140 1.47 -13.28 5.80
CA ILE A 140 1.53 -12.07 6.63
C ILE A 140 0.21 -11.89 7.39
N PHE A 141 -0.94 -11.96 6.71
CA PHE A 141 -2.26 -11.82 7.33
C PHE A 141 -2.51 -12.80 8.49
N GLU A 142 -2.06 -14.05 8.35
CA GLU A 142 -2.21 -15.09 9.38
C GLU A 142 -1.28 -14.88 10.59
N LEU A 143 -0.16 -14.16 10.42
CA LEU A 143 0.87 -14.00 11.45
C LEU A 143 0.59 -12.90 12.48
N PHE A 144 -0.25 -11.90 12.21
CA PHE A 144 -0.51 -10.82 13.18
C PHE A 144 -1.99 -10.72 13.57
N ALA A 145 -2.24 -10.61 14.88
CA ALA A 145 -3.57 -10.69 15.47
C ALA A 145 -4.41 -9.41 15.33
N ASN A 146 -3.76 -8.25 15.31
CA ASN A 146 -4.44 -6.94 15.26
C ASN A 146 -4.74 -6.52 13.82
N ARG A 147 -5.73 -7.18 13.21
CA ARG A 147 -6.21 -6.91 11.86
C ARG A 147 -7.31 -5.85 11.88
N ASP A 148 -7.18 -4.84 11.03
CA ASP A 148 -8.21 -3.81 10.85
C ASP A 148 -9.02 -4.07 9.56
N MET A 149 -9.98 -3.20 9.29
CA MET A 149 -10.78 -3.28 8.06
C MET A 149 -9.91 -3.22 6.80
N VAL A 150 -8.81 -2.47 6.84
CA VAL A 150 -7.87 -2.41 5.72
C VAL A 150 -7.16 -3.76 5.52
N SER A 151 -6.79 -4.47 6.58
CA SER A 151 -6.21 -5.83 6.49
C SER A 151 -7.17 -6.80 5.78
N TRP A 152 -8.44 -6.81 6.19
CA TRP A 152 -9.49 -7.67 5.60
C TRP A 152 -9.76 -7.33 4.13
N ASN A 153 -9.94 -6.05 3.82
CA ASN A 153 -10.14 -5.60 2.44
C ASN A 153 -8.92 -5.92 1.57
N THR A 154 -7.72 -5.77 2.12
CA THR A 154 -6.47 -6.09 1.40
C THR A 154 -6.41 -7.58 1.06
N ILE A 155 -6.69 -8.49 2.00
CA ILE A 155 -6.60 -9.93 1.70
C ILE A 155 -7.67 -10.39 0.72
N ILE A 156 -8.92 -9.92 0.88
CA ILE A 156 -10.03 -10.28 -0.02
C ILE A 156 -9.77 -9.78 -1.45
N SER A 157 -9.42 -8.49 -1.60
CA SER A 157 -9.08 -7.90 -2.90
C SER A 157 -7.85 -8.55 -3.52
N SER A 158 -6.82 -8.86 -2.71
CA SER A 158 -5.60 -9.53 -3.18
C SER A 158 -5.89 -10.89 -3.82
N PHE A 159 -6.75 -11.70 -3.21
CA PHE A 159 -7.17 -12.99 -3.77
C PHE A 159 -8.01 -12.81 -5.03
N SER A 160 -8.98 -11.90 -5.00
CA SER A 160 -9.85 -11.61 -6.14
C SER A 160 -9.06 -11.13 -7.37
N GLN A 161 -8.14 -10.18 -7.20
CA GLN A 161 -7.29 -9.63 -8.27
C GLN A 161 -6.23 -10.60 -8.81
N ASN A 162 -5.98 -11.71 -8.12
CA ASN A 162 -5.04 -12.77 -8.54
C ASN A 162 -5.79 -14.03 -9.00
N ASP A 163 -7.05 -13.89 -9.42
CA ASP A 163 -7.92 -14.96 -9.90
C ASP A 163 -8.11 -16.13 -8.91
N GLN A 164 -7.90 -15.87 -7.61
CA GLN A 164 -8.08 -16.85 -6.53
C GLN A 164 -9.47 -16.66 -5.88
N PHE A 165 -10.52 -16.77 -6.69
CA PHE A 165 -11.90 -16.44 -6.31
C PHE A 165 -12.43 -17.20 -5.09
N TYR A 166 -12.18 -18.51 -5.01
CA TYR A 166 -12.55 -19.31 -3.83
C TYR A 166 -11.88 -18.80 -2.54
N GLY A 167 -10.63 -18.37 -2.63
CA GLY A 167 -9.91 -17.80 -1.49
C GLY A 167 -10.49 -16.45 -1.08
N ALA A 168 -10.88 -15.61 -2.04
CA ALA A 168 -11.55 -14.33 -1.75
C ALA A 168 -12.87 -14.55 -0.98
N LEU A 169 -13.71 -15.50 -1.42
CA LEU A 169 -14.94 -15.88 -0.70
C LEU A 169 -14.65 -16.47 0.68
N THR A 170 -13.61 -17.30 0.81
CA THR A 170 -13.22 -17.88 2.10
C THR A 170 -12.84 -16.80 3.12
N PHE A 171 -12.04 -15.80 2.71
CA PHE A 171 -11.70 -14.68 3.60
C PHE A 171 -12.87 -13.75 3.88
N PHE A 172 -13.78 -13.55 2.92
CA PHE A 172 -15.03 -12.82 3.16
C PHE A 172 -15.91 -13.53 4.20
N GLN A 173 -16.10 -14.84 4.09
CA GLN A 173 -16.85 -15.63 5.06
C GLN A 173 -16.19 -15.59 6.44
N LEU A 174 -14.86 -15.71 6.50
CA LEU A 174 -14.11 -15.60 7.75
C LEU A 174 -14.26 -14.22 8.39
N MET A 175 -14.19 -13.15 7.60
CA MET A 175 -14.39 -11.76 8.06
C MET A 175 -15.76 -11.61 8.76
N VAL A 176 -16.82 -12.10 8.12
CA VAL A 176 -18.19 -12.06 8.65
C VAL A 176 -18.33 -12.95 9.89
N PHE A 177 -17.73 -14.14 9.87
CA PHE A 177 -17.72 -15.06 11.01
C PHE A 177 -17.04 -14.47 12.24
N GLU A 178 -15.94 -13.72 12.05
CA GLU A 178 -15.25 -12.99 13.12
C GLU A 178 -15.97 -11.68 13.52
N GLY A 179 -17.16 -11.41 12.98
CA GLY A 179 -18.00 -10.28 13.37
C GLY A 179 -17.63 -8.93 12.73
N ASN A 180 -16.73 -8.92 11.74
CA ASN A 180 -16.38 -7.72 11.00
C ASN A 180 -17.44 -7.44 9.94
N LYS A 181 -17.91 -6.19 9.85
CA LYS A 181 -18.96 -5.78 8.90
C LYS A 181 -18.35 -5.45 7.54
N PRO A 182 -18.78 -6.11 6.44
CA PRO A 182 -18.38 -5.75 5.09
C PRO A 182 -18.68 -4.29 4.75
N ASP A 183 -17.72 -3.60 4.14
CA ASP A 183 -17.87 -2.25 3.61
C ASP A 183 -17.94 -2.24 2.08
N GLY A 184 -18.00 -1.06 1.46
CA GLY A 184 -18.09 -0.95 0.00
C GLY A 184 -16.88 -1.53 -0.73
N VAL A 185 -15.68 -1.46 -0.13
CA VAL A 185 -14.47 -2.05 -0.70
C VAL A 185 -14.54 -3.58 -0.59
N THR A 186 -15.04 -4.10 0.52
CA THR A 186 -15.29 -5.54 0.68
C THR A 186 -16.22 -6.06 -0.41
N MET A 187 -17.35 -5.38 -0.62
CA MET A 187 -18.36 -5.80 -1.59
C MET A 187 -17.84 -5.77 -3.02
N ALA A 188 -17.20 -4.66 -3.41
CA ALA A 188 -16.59 -4.54 -4.73
C ALA A 188 -15.50 -5.59 -5.00
N SER A 189 -14.83 -6.07 -3.94
CA SER A 189 -13.77 -7.07 -4.04
C SER A 189 -14.28 -8.50 -4.14
N VAL A 190 -15.41 -8.83 -3.50
CA VAL A 190 -15.94 -10.21 -3.43
C VAL A 190 -16.93 -10.55 -4.55
N LEU A 191 -17.67 -9.57 -5.06
CA LEU A 191 -18.67 -9.78 -6.12
C LEU A 191 -18.09 -10.38 -7.42
N PRO A 192 -16.87 -10.01 -7.89
CA PRO A 192 -16.24 -10.68 -9.03
C PRO A 192 -16.06 -12.19 -8.82
N ALA A 193 -15.79 -12.62 -7.58
CA ALA A 193 -15.67 -14.04 -7.26
C ALA A 193 -17.00 -14.79 -7.42
N CYS A 194 -18.14 -14.12 -7.22
CA CYS A 194 -19.44 -14.74 -7.44
C CYS A 194 -19.71 -14.95 -8.93
N SER A 195 -19.34 -13.97 -9.77
CA SER A 195 -19.44 -14.10 -11.23
C SER A 195 -18.54 -15.21 -11.77
N HIS A 196 -17.25 -15.17 -11.47
CA HIS A 196 -16.30 -16.13 -12.02
C HIS A 196 -16.52 -17.58 -11.56
N LEU A 197 -17.25 -17.78 -10.47
CA LEU A 197 -17.60 -19.11 -9.95
C LEU A 197 -19.05 -19.49 -10.23
N GLU A 198 -19.81 -18.66 -10.95
CA GLU A 198 -21.24 -18.87 -11.26
C GLU A 198 -22.12 -19.07 -10.00
N LEU A 199 -21.78 -18.36 -8.92
CA LEU A 199 -22.44 -18.44 -7.61
C LEU A 199 -23.53 -17.37 -7.46
N LEU A 200 -24.52 -17.38 -8.35
CA LEU A 200 -25.59 -16.39 -8.39
C LEU A 200 -26.33 -16.23 -7.06
N ASP A 201 -26.58 -17.34 -6.35
CA ASP A 201 -27.32 -17.28 -5.09
C ASP A 201 -26.52 -16.60 -3.98
N ILE A 202 -25.21 -16.83 -3.90
CA ILE A 202 -24.32 -16.10 -2.99
C ILE A 202 -24.26 -14.61 -3.39
N GLY A 203 -24.20 -14.31 -4.69
CA GLY A 203 -24.28 -12.95 -5.20
C GLY A 203 -25.55 -12.21 -4.76
N LYS A 204 -26.71 -12.90 -4.80
CA LYS A 204 -27.99 -12.36 -4.30
C LYS A 204 -27.98 -12.15 -2.78
N GLU A 205 -27.35 -13.03 -2.00
CA GLU A 205 -27.19 -12.84 -0.55
C GLU A 205 -26.37 -11.58 -0.23
N ILE A 206 -25.25 -11.38 -0.95
CA ILE A 206 -24.40 -10.19 -0.82
C ILE A 206 -25.16 -8.93 -1.23
N HIS A 207 -25.92 -8.98 -2.33
CA HIS A 207 -26.76 -7.87 -2.75
C HIS A 207 -27.85 -7.56 -1.71
N ALA A 208 -28.52 -8.56 -1.16
CA ALA A 208 -29.51 -8.38 -0.10
C ALA A 208 -28.90 -7.77 1.17
N TYR A 209 -27.66 -8.13 1.51
CA TYR A 209 -26.93 -7.45 2.58
C TYR A 209 -26.68 -5.98 2.23
N ALA A 210 -26.23 -5.67 1.01
CA ALA A 210 -26.02 -4.28 0.59
C ALA A 210 -27.31 -3.46 0.69
N LEU A 211 -28.45 -4.02 0.29
CA LEU A 211 -29.77 -3.38 0.40
C LEU A 211 -30.23 -3.09 1.84
N ARG A 212 -29.66 -3.76 2.84
CA ARG A 212 -29.96 -3.56 4.26
C ARG A 212 -29.03 -2.57 4.94
N ASN A 213 -28.03 -2.06 4.22
CA ASN A 213 -27.02 -1.13 4.74
C ASN A 213 -26.97 0.11 3.83
N ASP A 214 -27.61 1.20 4.26
CA ASP A 214 -27.84 2.40 3.45
C ASP A 214 -26.54 2.97 2.84
N ASP A 215 -25.41 2.88 3.56
CA ASP A 215 -24.11 3.35 3.10
C ASP A 215 -23.54 2.57 1.90
N LEU A 216 -24.03 1.35 1.63
CA LEU A 216 -23.54 0.49 0.55
C LEU A 216 -24.31 0.67 -0.76
N ILE A 217 -25.61 0.96 -0.70
CA ILE A 217 -26.45 1.11 -1.90
C ILE A 217 -26.03 2.33 -2.72
N GLY A 218 -25.63 3.41 -2.05
CA GLY A 218 -25.15 4.64 -2.71
C GLY A 218 -23.73 4.55 -3.26
N ASN A 219 -23.00 3.46 -2.99
CA ASN A 219 -21.62 3.32 -3.41
C ASN A 219 -21.52 2.89 -4.89
N SER A 220 -20.97 3.76 -5.72
CA SER A 220 -20.84 3.53 -7.17
C SER A 220 -20.01 2.29 -7.53
N PHE A 221 -19.00 1.95 -6.72
CA PHE A 221 -18.19 0.75 -6.93
C PHE A 221 -19.00 -0.51 -6.65
N VAL A 222 -19.84 -0.51 -5.61
CA VAL A 222 -20.72 -1.63 -5.28
C VAL A 222 -21.78 -1.81 -6.37
N GLY A 223 -22.41 -0.72 -6.81
CA GLY A 223 -23.39 -0.77 -7.91
C GLY A 223 -22.79 -1.33 -9.20
N SER A 224 -21.59 -0.89 -9.56
CA SER A 224 -20.89 -1.39 -10.77
C SER A 224 -20.56 -2.88 -10.66
N ALA A 225 -20.04 -3.33 -9.51
CA ALA A 225 -19.71 -4.73 -9.27
C ALA A 225 -20.95 -5.63 -9.23
N LEU A 226 -22.10 -5.14 -8.74
CA LEU A 226 -23.37 -5.86 -8.76
C LEU A 226 -23.90 -6.05 -10.18
N VAL A 227 -23.85 -4.99 -11.01
CA VAL A 227 -24.25 -5.08 -12.42
C VAL A 227 -23.38 -6.11 -13.14
N ASP A 228 -22.06 -6.03 -12.99
CA ASP A 228 -21.13 -6.98 -13.58
C ASP A 228 -21.41 -8.41 -13.12
N MET A 229 -21.66 -8.61 -11.82
CA MET A 229 -22.03 -9.92 -11.27
C MET A 229 -23.30 -10.48 -11.91
N TYR A 230 -24.38 -9.72 -12.01
CA TYR A 230 -25.62 -10.21 -12.62
C TYR A 230 -25.53 -10.42 -14.13
N CYS A 231 -24.66 -9.68 -14.83
CA CYS A 231 -24.47 -9.83 -16.28
C CYS A 231 -23.67 -11.08 -16.65
N ASN A 232 -22.76 -11.51 -15.76
CA ASN A 232 -21.78 -12.55 -16.03
C ASN A 232 -21.98 -13.83 -15.16
N CYS A 233 -23.09 -13.94 -14.41
CA CYS A 233 -23.51 -15.16 -13.72
C CYS A 233 -24.55 -15.95 -14.53
#